data_AF-A0A7V4YSC5-F1
#
_entry.id   AF-A0A7V4YSC5-F1
#
_cell.length_a   1.000
_cell.length_b   1.000
_cell.length_c   1.000
_cell.angle_alpha   90.00
_cell.angle_beta   90.00
_cell.angle_gamma   90.00
#
_symmetry.space_group_name_H-M   'P 1'
#
loop_
_entity.id
_entity.type
_entity.pdbx_description
1 polymer ?
#
loop_
_entity_poly.entity_id
_entity_poly.type
_entity_poly.pdbx_seq_one_letter_code
_entity_poly.pdbx_strand_id
1 'polypeptide(L)'
;MFKKHPSGLPFLFFTEMWERFGYYLMIGIFVLYTSDQWRNGGLGMTRTEAISLFGTYIALVYLTPFIGGLIADRVLGFRRSIVLGGLLMGVGYLMMAIPHNFNVFYAALGVTILGNGFFKPNIS
;
A
#
# COMPACT_ATOMS: atom_id res chain seq x y z
N MET A 1 6.36 28.79 9.20
CA MET A 1 5.40 27.72 9.56
C MET A 1 6.02 26.61 10.41
N PHE A 2 7.24 26.13 10.14
CA PHE A 2 7.84 25.00 10.88
C PHE A 2 8.52 25.32 12.23
N LYS A 3 8.77 26.60 12.58
CA LYS A 3 9.54 26.97 13.79
C LYS A 3 8.82 26.72 15.13
N LYS A 4 7.54 26.33 15.14
CA LYS A 4 6.73 26.07 16.35
C LYS A 4 6.43 24.59 16.61
N HIS A 5 6.96 23.68 15.77
CA HIS A 5 6.69 22.24 15.88
C HIS A 5 7.97 21.45 16.14
N PRO A 6 7.88 20.24 16.74
CA PRO A 6 9.02 19.35 16.92
C PRO A 6 9.74 19.07 15.59
N SER A 7 11.07 18.98 15.63
CA SER A 7 11.91 18.76 14.45
C SER A 7 11.62 17.47 13.68
N GLY A 8 10.99 16.48 14.34
CA GLY A 8 10.55 15.23 13.71
C GLY A 8 9.25 15.34 12.92
N LEU A 9 8.41 16.35 13.17
CA LEU A 9 7.09 16.47 12.55
C LEU A 9 7.16 16.60 11.02
N PRO A 10 8.05 17.42 10.42
CA PRO A 10 8.15 17.51 8.97
C PRO A 10 8.43 16.16 8.31
N PHE A 11 9.29 15.33 8.92
CA PHE A 11 9.61 14.01 8.38
C PHE A 11 8.40 13.08 8.42
N LEU A 12 7.70 13.02 9.55
CA LEU A 12 6.48 12.21 9.68
C LEU A 12 5.40 12.68 8.70
N PHE A 13 5.19 13.99 8.61
CA PHE A 13 4.21 14.60 7.70
C PHE A 13 4.49 14.23 6.24
N PHE A 14 5.71 14.45 5.74
CA PHE A 14 6.03 14.12 4.35
C PHE A 14 5.97 12.61 4.09
N THR A 15 6.37 11.80 5.06
CA THR A 15 6.35 10.34 4.92
C THR A 15 4.91 9.82 4.83
N GLU A 16 4.00 10.32 5.67
CA GLU A 16 2.57 9.99 5.60
C GLU A 16 1.90 10.57 4.34
N MET A 17 2.26 11.80 3.95
CA MET A 17 1.73 12.44 2.74
C MET A 17 2.03 11.60 1.48
N TRP A 18 3.27 11.13 1.32
CA TRP A 18 3.66 10.31 0.18
C TRP A 18 3.02 8.92 0.19
N GLU A 19 2.88 8.30 1.36
CA GLU A 19 2.15 7.04 1.49
C GLU A 19 0.69 7.21 1.04
N ARG A 20 0.00 8.23 1.57
CA ARG A 20 -1.39 8.52 1.19
C ARG A 20 -1.53 8.83 -0.29
N PHE A 21 -0.60 9.61 -0.86
CA PHE A 21 -0.59 9.88 -2.29
C PHE A 21 -0.55 8.59 -3.12
N GLY A 22 0.39 7.69 -2.83
CA GLY A 22 0.49 6.40 -3.52
C GLY A 22 -0.75 5.52 -3.32
N TYR A 23 -1.26 5.45 -2.08
CA TYR A 23 -2.45 4.67 -1.75
C TYR A 23 -3.69 5.16 -2.52
N TYR A 24 -3.98 6.46 -2.46
CA TYR A 24 -5.16 7.04 -3.11
C TYR A 24 -5.08 7.00 -4.64
N LEU A 25 -3.88 7.19 -5.21
CA LEU A 25 -3.68 7.06 -6.65
C LEU A 25 -3.95 5.63 -7.12
N MET A 26 -3.39 4.63 -6.41
CA MET A 26 -3.57 3.23 -6.76
C MET A 26 -5.04 2.79 -6.64
N ILE A 27 -5.74 3.11 -5.54
CA ILE A 27 -7.16 2.73 -5.43
C ILE A 27 -8.05 3.48 -6.42
N GLY A 28 -7.69 4.72 -6.78
CA GLY A 28 -8.44 5.55 -7.72
C GLY A 28 -8.48 4.97 -9.13
N ILE A 29 -7.42 4.28 -9.55
CA ILE A 29 -7.33 3.64 -10.87
C ILE A 29 -7.48 2.12 -10.84
N PHE A 30 -7.58 1.51 -9.65
CA PHE A 30 -7.51 0.06 -9.49
C PHE A 30 -8.51 -0.70 -10.35
N VAL A 31 -9.80 -0.35 -10.24
CA VAL A 31 -10.88 -1.03 -10.98
C VAL A 31 -10.78 -0.71 -12.47
N LEU A 32 -10.36 0.50 -12.83
CA LEU A 32 -10.15 0.90 -14.23
C LEU A 32 -9.07 0.02 -14.87
N TYR A 33 -7.91 -0.11 -14.24
CA TYR A 33 -6.79 -0.92 -14.73
C TYR A 33 -7.14 -2.43 -14.78
N THR A 34 -7.75 -2.95 -13.73
CA THR A 34 -8.06 -4.39 -13.64
C THR A 34 -9.13 -4.82 -14.64
N SER A 35 -10.12 -3.96 -14.91
CA SER A 35 -11.24 -4.27 -15.84
C SER A 35 -11.00 -3.87 -17.29
N ASP A 36 -10.03 -3.00 -17.59
CA ASP A 36 -9.71 -2.63 -18.96
C ASP A 36 -9.07 -3.80 -19.72
N GLN A 37 -9.26 -3.84 -21.04
CA GLN A 37 -8.81 -4.95 -21.88
C GLN A 37 -7.28 -4.97 -22.02
N TRP A 38 -6.74 -6.17 -22.22
CA TRP A 38 -5.32 -6.40 -22.52
C TRP A 38 -4.76 -5.56 -23.66
N ARG A 39 -5.58 -5.31 -24.69
CA ARG A 39 -5.21 -4.48 -25.85
C ARG A 39 -4.94 -3.03 -25.48
N ASN A 40 -5.58 -2.53 -24.42
CA ASN A 40 -5.43 -1.17 -23.90
C ASN A 40 -4.40 -1.10 -22.75
N GLY A 41 -3.84 -2.23 -22.34
CA GLY A 41 -2.87 -2.32 -21.25
C GLY A 41 -3.44 -2.71 -19.89
N GLY A 42 -4.74 -3.03 -19.79
CA GLY A 42 -5.37 -3.54 -18.58
C GLY A 42 -5.25 -5.05 -18.39
N LEU A 43 -5.78 -5.57 -17.28
CA LEU A 43 -5.73 -7.01 -16.93
C LEU A 43 -6.88 -7.84 -17.52
N GLY A 44 -7.89 -7.20 -18.11
CA GLY A 44 -9.01 -7.86 -18.77
C GLY A 44 -9.92 -8.66 -17.83
N MET A 45 -9.97 -8.33 -16.54
CA MET A 45 -10.91 -8.94 -15.60
C MET A 45 -12.35 -8.50 -15.90
N THR A 46 -13.32 -9.34 -15.56
CA THR A 46 -14.71 -8.88 -15.55
C THR A 46 -14.89 -7.81 -14.46
N ARG A 47 -15.84 -6.90 -14.66
CA ARG A 47 -16.13 -5.84 -13.67
C ARG A 47 -16.45 -6.41 -12.28
N THR A 48 -17.13 -7.55 -12.22
CA THR A 48 -17.48 -8.22 -10.96
C THR A 48 -16.22 -8.73 -10.24
N GLU A 49 -15.29 -9.36 -10.95
CA GLU A 49 -14.01 -9.81 -10.39
C GLU A 49 -13.17 -8.64 -9.90
N ALA A 50 -13.07 -7.57 -10.69
CA ALA A 50 -12.32 -6.36 -10.34
C ALA A 50 -12.85 -5.71 -9.04
N ILE A 51 -14.18 -5.57 -8.91
CA ILE A 51 -14.81 -5.01 -7.70
C ILE A 51 -14.60 -5.96 -6.50
N SER A 52 -14.73 -7.27 -6.69
CA SER A 52 -14.51 -8.23 -5.61
C SER A 52 -13.07 -8.17 -5.11
N LEU A 53 -12.10 -8.17 -6.03
CA LEU A 53 -10.68 -8.10 -5.70
C LEU A 53 -10.35 -6.79 -4.97
N PHE A 54 -10.90 -5.68 -5.45
CA PHE A 54 -10.76 -4.37 -4.81
C PHE A 54 -11.28 -4.36 -3.37
N GLY A 55 -12.47 -4.92 -3.14
CA GLY A 55 -13.06 -5.05 -1.81
C GLY A 55 -12.20 -5.90 -0.87
N THR A 56 -11.72 -7.06 -1.34
CA THR A 56 -10.80 -7.91 -0.57
C THR A 56 -9.49 -7.20 -0.26
N TYR A 57 -8.91 -6.49 -1.23
CA TYR A 57 -7.68 -5.71 -1.04
C TYR A 57 -7.86 -4.67 0.07
N ILE A 58 -8.92 -3.86 0.01
CA ILE A 58 -9.21 -2.85 1.04
C ILE A 58 -9.40 -3.50 2.40
N ALA A 59 -10.20 -4.57 2.49
CA ALA A 59 -10.43 -5.27 3.76
C ALA A 59 -9.12 -5.72 4.41
N LEU A 60 -8.20 -6.28 3.63
CA LEU A 60 -6.90 -6.71 4.12
C LEU A 60 -5.99 -5.54 4.51
N VAL A 61 -5.99 -4.44 3.75
CA VAL A 61 -5.28 -3.19 4.09
C VAL A 61 -5.73 -2.60 5.44
N TYR A 62 -7.00 -2.78 5.82
CA TYR A 62 -7.49 -2.36 7.13
C TYR A 62 -7.24 -3.38 8.24
N LEU A 63 -7.13 -4.67 7.89
CA LEU A 63 -6.89 -5.74 8.85
C LEU A 63 -5.41 -5.88 9.26
N THR A 64 -4.47 -5.83 8.29
CA THR A 64 -3.05 -6.07 8.56
C THR A 64 -2.38 -5.07 9.52
N PRO A 65 -2.79 -3.78 9.64
CA PRO A 65 -2.25 -2.87 10.64
C PRO A 65 -2.37 -3.39 12.07
N PHE A 66 -3.44 -4.11 12.41
CA PHE A 66 -3.57 -4.70 13.74
C PHE A 66 -2.42 -5.66 14.04
N ILE A 67 -2.09 -6.53 13.10
CA ILE A 67 -1.01 -7.50 13.22
C ILE A 67 0.35 -6.80 13.20
N GLY A 68 0.54 -5.85 12.29
CA GLY A 68 1.80 -5.12 12.15
C GLY A 68 2.15 -4.25 13.37
N GLY A 69 1.13 -3.66 14.02
CA GLY A 69 1.30 -2.94 15.29
C GLY A 69 1.75 -3.86 16.42
N LEU A 70 1.10 -5.01 16.58
CA LEU A 70 1.49 -6.01 17.59
C LEU A 70 2.94 -6.50 17.42
N ILE A 71 3.39 -6.69 16.18
CA ILE A 71 4.77 -7.10 15.88
C ILE A 71 5.75 -5.96 16.17
N ALA A 72 5.37 -4.72 15.85
CA ALA A 72 6.19 -3.55 16.16
C ALA A 72 6.37 -3.36 17.67
N ASP A 73 5.30 -3.53 18.45
CA ASP A 73 5.31 -3.40 19.90
C ASP A 73 6.20 -4.44 20.58
N ARG A 74 6.19 -5.69 20.09
CA ARG A 74 6.80 -6.83 20.79
C ARG A 74 8.17 -7.23 20.27
N VAL A 75 8.48 -6.98 19.00
CA VAL A 75 9.65 -7.61 18.34
C VAL A 75 10.52 -6.59 17.61
N LEU A 76 9.93 -5.82 16.68
CA LEU A 76 10.72 -5.04 15.72
C LEU A 76 10.99 -3.61 16.17
N GLY A 77 10.11 -3.04 17.00
CA GLY A 77 10.08 -1.62 17.32
C GLY A 77 9.49 -0.77 16.19
N PHE A 78 8.94 0.39 16.56
CA PHE A 78 8.22 1.29 15.65
C PHE A 78 9.07 1.75 14.46
N ARG A 79 10.30 2.25 14.71
CA ARG A 79 11.16 2.81 13.64
C ARG A 79 11.49 1.80 12.54
N ARG A 80 11.85 0.57 12.91
CA ARG A 80 12.18 -0.49 11.94
C ARG A 80 10.95 -0.92 11.15
N SER A 81 9.80 -1.00 11.83
CA SER A 81 8.53 -1.37 11.21
C SER A 81 8.08 -0.34 10.18
N ILE A 82 8.22 0.96 10.46
CA ILE A 82 7.93 2.02 9.48
C ILE A 82 8.82 1.90 8.24
N VAL A 83 10.15 1.74 8.43
CA VAL A 83 11.09 1.63 7.30
C VAL A 83 10.81 0.38 6.46
N LEU A 84 10.60 -0.76 7.11
CA LEU A 84 10.26 -2.02 6.44
C LEU A 84 8.94 -1.89 5.66
N GLY A 85 7.92 -1.31 6.30
CA GLY A 85 6.62 -1.09 5.69
C GLY A 85 6.69 -0.21 4.45
N GLY A 86 7.42 0.90 4.53
CA GLY A 86 7.65 1.81 3.40
C GLY A 86 8.39 1.15 2.23
N LEU A 87 9.44 0.37 2.52
CA LEU A 87 10.19 -0.38 1.50
C LEU A 87 9.31 -1.43 0.81
N LEU A 88 8.53 -2.20 1.58
CA LEU A 88 7.61 -3.20 1.04
C LEU A 88 6.57 -2.53 0.13
N MET A 89 5.93 -1.43 0.57
CA MET A 89 4.98 -0.70 -0.28
C MET A 89 5.64 -0.20 -1.58
N GLY A 90 6.84 0.36 -1.49
CA GLY A 90 7.61 0.79 -2.67
C GLY A 90 7.87 -0.36 -3.65
N VAL A 91 8.33 -1.51 -3.16
CA VAL A 91 8.51 -2.72 -3.98
C VAL A 91 7.19 -3.17 -4.61
N GLY A 92 6.10 -3.18 -3.84
CA GLY A 92 4.78 -3.52 -4.36
C GLY A 92 4.33 -2.59 -5.50
N TYR A 93 4.52 -1.28 -5.37
CA TYR A 93 4.21 -0.35 -6.47
C TYR A 93 5.09 -0.57 -7.71
N LEU A 94 6.38 -0.87 -7.53
CA LEU A 94 7.27 -1.22 -8.64
C LEU A 94 6.84 -2.52 -9.33
N MET A 95 6.38 -3.52 -8.57
CA MET A 95 5.84 -4.76 -9.13
C MET A 95 4.55 -4.51 -9.91
N MET A 96 3.66 -3.63 -9.44
CA MET A 96 2.43 -3.26 -10.18
C MET A 96 2.74 -2.56 -11.51
N ALA A 97 3.89 -1.91 -11.65
CA ALA A 97 4.30 -1.28 -12.90
C ALA A 97 4.69 -2.30 -13.99
N ILE A 98 4.87 -3.58 -13.64
CA ILE A 98 5.15 -4.65 -14.60
C ILE A 98 3.84 -5.00 -15.31
N PRO A 99 3.75 -4.76 -16.63
CA PRO A 99 2.50 -4.89 -17.35
C PRO A 99 2.16 -6.36 -17.63
N HIS A 100 0.86 -6.64 -17.82
CA HIS A 100 0.33 -7.90 -18.37
C HIS A 100 0.67 -9.18 -17.59
N ASN A 101 0.91 -9.10 -16.27
CA ASN A 101 1.22 -10.28 -15.46
C ASN A 101 0.35 -10.36 -14.19
N PHE A 102 -0.66 -11.24 -14.21
CA PHE A 102 -1.53 -11.46 -13.05
C PHE A 102 -0.77 -11.90 -11.81
N ASN A 103 0.17 -12.84 -11.94
CA ASN A 103 0.88 -13.39 -10.78
C ASN A 103 1.70 -12.29 -10.09
N VAL A 104 2.37 -11.45 -10.87
CA VAL A 104 3.11 -10.30 -10.35
C VAL A 104 2.15 -9.29 -9.72
N PHE A 105 0.99 -9.04 -10.33
CA PHE A 105 0.00 -8.13 -9.76
C PHE A 105 -0.54 -8.61 -8.41
N TYR A 106 -0.94 -9.88 -8.29
CA TYR A 106 -1.40 -10.44 -7.01
C TYR A 106 -0.29 -10.45 -5.95
N ALA A 107 0.95 -10.79 -6.35
CA ALA A 107 2.09 -10.70 -5.45
C ALA A 107 2.34 -9.25 -5.00
N ALA A 108 2.22 -8.29 -5.91
CA ALA A 108 2.35 -6.87 -5.62
C ALA A 108 1.31 -6.40 -4.60
N LEU A 109 0.05 -6.84 -4.73
CA LEU A 109 -1.01 -6.57 -3.75
C LEU A 109 -0.70 -7.16 -2.38
N GLY A 110 -0.22 -8.40 -2.32
CA GLY A 110 0.20 -9.02 -1.06
C GLY A 110 1.32 -8.22 -0.38
N VAL A 111 2.33 -7.80 -1.16
CA VAL A 111 3.46 -7.03 -0.67
C VAL A 111 3.03 -5.64 -0.18
N THR A 112 2.15 -4.93 -0.90
CA THR A 112 1.61 -3.63 -0.42
C THR A 112 0.73 -3.79 0.81
N ILE A 113 -0.09 -4.85 0.90
CA ILE A 113 -0.91 -5.15 2.10
C ILE A 113 -0.02 -5.34 3.34
N LEU A 114 1.06 -6.10 3.21
CA LEU A 114 2.03 -6.32 4.30
C LEU A 114 2.77 -5.04 4.64
N GLY A 115 3.21 -4.30 3.63
CA GLY A 115 3.91 -3.03 3.80
C GLY A 115 3.06 -2.00 4.56
N ASN A 116 1.81 -1.81 4.15
CA ASN A 116 0.85 -0.94 4.84
C ASN A 116 0.58 -1.42 6.27
N GLY A 117 0.52 -2.74 6.50
CA GLY A 117 0.35 -3.31 7.83
C GLY A 117 1.46 -2.90 8.81
N PHE A 118 2.72 -2.87 8.37
CA PHE A 118 3.84 -2.41 9.20
C PHE A 118 4.00 -0.89 9.26
N PHE A 119 3.54 -0.15 8.26
CA PHE A 119 3.74 1.30 8.19
C PHE A 119 2.67 2.06 8.99
N LYS A 120 1.40 1.79 8.71
CA LYS A 120 0.25 2.60 9.15
C LYS A 120 0.08 2.72 10.67
N PRO A 121 0.11 1.63 11.47
CA PRO A 121 -0.14 1.70 12.90
C PRO A 121 1.04 2.29 13.69
N ASN A 122 2.20 2.45 13.05
CA ASN A 122 3.45 2.81 13.71
C ASN A 122 3.89 4.24 13.43
N ILE A 123 3.36 4.87 12.37
CA ILE A 123 3.64 6.26 12.00
C ILE A 123 2.55 7.24 12.43
N SER A 124 1.30 6.78 12.53
CA SER A 124 0.10 7.57 12.81
C SER A 124 -0.37 7.44 14.24
#